data_AF-A0A1V5Y6B3-F1
#
_entry.id   AF-A0A1V5Y6B3-F1
#
_cell.length_a   1.000
_cell.length_b   1.000
_cell.length_c   1.000
_cell.angle_alpha   90.00
_cell.angle_beta   90.00
_cell.angle_gamma   90.00
#
_symmetry.space_group_name_H-M   'P 1'
#
loop_
_entity.id
_entity.type
_entity.pdbx_description
1 polymer ?
#
loop_
_entity_poly.entity_id
_entity_poly.type
_entity_poly.pdbx_seq_one_letter_code
_entity_poly.pdbx_strand_id
1 'polypeptide(L)' 'MCNPQNTASWKVLERLNMRREGHLLKNVWFKKDEQGNPVWLDTYLYAILRDEWRENR' A
#
# COMPACT_ATOMS: atom_id res chain seq x y z
N MET A 1 1.67 -1.89 -5.19
CA MET A 1 0.42 -1.36 -4.60
C MET A 1 0.15 -2.12 -3.31
N CYS A 2 0.07 -1.44 -2.17
CA CYS A 2 -0.38 -2.05 -0.92
C CYS A 2 -1.81 -1.57 -0.62
N ASN A 3 -2.78 -2.49 -0.68
CA ASN A 3 -4.18 -2.14 -0.45
C ASN A 3 -4.43 -1.96 1.07
N PRO A 4 -5.01 -0.82 1.53
CA PRO A 4 -5.35 -0.62 2.94
C PRO A 4 -6.21 -1.73 3.57
N GLN A 5 -7.08 -2.36 2.78
CA GLN A 5 -7.92 -3.49 3.22
C GLN A 5 -7.15 -4.81 3.37
N ASN A 6 -5.93 -4.90 2.81
CA ASN A 6 -5.06 -6.05 3.01
C ASN A 6 -4.14 -5.82 4.23
N THR A 7 -4.73 -5.96 5.41
CA THR A 7 -4.05 -5.77 6.71
C THR A 7 -2.78 -6.61 6.86
N ALA A 8 -2.76 -7.84 6.34
CA ALA A 8 -1.60 -8.70 6.42
C ALA A 8 -0.40 -8.12 5.64
N SER A 9 -0.64 -7.54 4.46
CA SER A 9 0.41 -6.98 3.61
C SER A 9 1.11 -5.81 4.29
N TRP A 10 0.38 -4.77 4.71
CA TRP A 10 1.04 -3.59 5.26
C TRP A 10 1.62 -3.81 6.66
N LYS A 11 1.10 -4.76 7.46
CA LYS A 11 1.72 -5.15 8.73
C LYS A 11 3.12 -5.75 8.56
N VAL A 12 3.38 -6.46 7.46
CA VAL A 12 4.73 -6.96 7.15
C VAL A 12 5.66 -5.79 6.83
N LEU A 13 5.19 -4.82 6.06
CA LEU A 13 5.99 -3.63 5.72
C LEU A 13 6.36 -2.83 6.98
N GLU A 14 5.42 -2.65 7.91
CA GLU A 14 5.68 -1.97 9.18
C GLU A 14 6.64 -2.76 10.08
N ARG A 15 6.56 -4.10 10.09
CA ARG A 15 7.53 -4.96 10.81
C ARG A 15 8.95 -4.89 10.23
N LEU A 16 9.09 -4.55 8.95
CA LEU A 16 10.38 -4.29 8.29
C LEU A 16 10.84 -2.84 8.48
N ASN A 17 10.21 -2.08 9.38
CA ASN A 17 10.49 -0.68 9.66
C ASN A 17 10.37 0.24 8.43
N MET A 18 9.53 -0.14 7.45
CA MET A 18 9.16 0.77 6.37
C MET A 18 8.16 1.82 6.87
N ARG A 19 8.30 3.06 6.42
CA ARG A 19 7.40 4.17 6.76
C ARG A 19 6.24 4.23 5.77
N ARG A 20 5.03 4.51 6.26
CA ARG A 20 3.88 4.84 5.42
C ARG A 20 3.98 6.32 5.05
N GLU A 21 4.33 6.62 3.81
CA GLU A 21 4.58 7.99 3.33
C GLU A 21 3.40 8.57 2.54
N GLY A 22 2.41 7.75 2.19
CA GLY A 22 1.25 8.26 1.47
C GLY A 22 0.06 7.32 1.45
N HIS A 23 -1.10 7.90 1.17
CA HIS A 23 -2.35 7.21 0.92
C HIS A 23 -3.01 7.83 -0.31
N LEU A 24 -2.97 7.10 -1.41
CA LEU A 24 -3.63 7.49 -2.64
C LEU A 24 -5.06 6.98 -2.59
N LEU A 25 -6.03 7.90 -2.61
CA LEU A 25 -7.46 7.59 -2.58
C LEU A 25 -7.96 7.33 -4.00
N LYS A 26 -8.67 6.22 -4.21
CA LYS A 26 -9.30 5.84 -5.49
C LYS A 26 -8.38 6.06 -6.69
N ASN A 27 -7.12 5.64 -6.59
CA ASN A 27 -6.11 5.94 -7.59
C ASN A 27 -6.01 4.88 -8.71
N VAL A 28 -6.58 3.70 -8.47
CA VAL A 28 -6.49 2.57 -9.41
C VAL A 28 -7.74 1.70 -9.33
N TRP A 29 -8.08 1.03 -10.44
CA TRP A 29 -9.14 0.04 -10.53
C TRP A 29 -8.72 -1.06 -11.49
N PHE A 30 -9.20 -2.28 -11.25
CA PHE A 30 -8.92 -3.44 -12.10
C PHE A 30 -10.19 -4.23 -12.45
N LYS A 31 -11.31 -3.92 -11.78
CA LYS A 31 -12.59 -4.59 -11.94
C LYS A 31 -13.68 -3.54 -12.15
N LYS A 32 -14.77 -3.98 -12.77
CA LYS A 32 -16.01 -3.21 -12.90
C LYS A 32 -17.11 -3.91 -12.10
N ASP A 33 -18.06 -3.14 -11.61
CA ASP A 33 -19.28 -3.66 -10.98
C ASP A 33 -20.28 -4.18 -12.04
N GLU A 34 -21.44 -4.66 -11.60
CA GLU A 34 -22.51 -5.17 -12.46
C GLU A 34 -23.07 -4.12 -13.44
N GLN A 35 -22.90 -2.83 -13.13
CA GLN A 35 -23.35 -1.70 -13.95
C GLN A 35 -22.24 -1.20 -14.89
N GLY A 36 -21.06 -1.83 -14.86
CA GLY A 36 -19.92 -1.47 -15.69
C GLY A 36 -19.07 -0.30 -15.14
N ASN A 37 -19.35 0.17 -13.93
CA ASN A 37 -18.56 1.24 -13.30
C ASN A 37 -17.27 0.66 -12.70
N PRO A 38 -16.15 1.40 -12.74
CA PRO A 38 -14.89 0.96 -12.13
C PRO A 38 -15.02 0.86 -10.61
N VAL A 39 -14.58 -0.28 -10.05
CA VAL A 39 -14.42 -0.45 -8.60
C VAL A 39 -13.06 0.10 -8.20
N TRP A 40 -13.08 1.34 -7.69
CA TRP A 40 -11.88 2.04 -7.27
C TRP A 40 -11.28 1.46 -5.99
N LEU A 41 -9.94 1.47 -5.95
CA LEU A 41 -9.14 1.01 -4.83
C LEU A 41 -8.18 2.10 -4.39
N ASP A 42 -7.90 2.08 -3.09
CA ASP A 42 -6.88 2.91 -2.47
C ASP A 42 -5.52 2.21 -2.45
N THR A 43 -4.45 2.99 -2.35
CA THR A 43 -3.07 2.51 -2.23
C THR A 43 -2.34 3.20 -1.09
N TYR A 44 -1.81 2.42 -0.14
CA TYR A 44 -0.74 2.92 0.74
C TYR A 44 0.61 2.88 0.02
N LEU A 45 1.37 3.96 0.19
CA LEU A 45 2.76 4.09 -0.23
C LEU A 45 3.66 3.88 0.97
N TYR A 46 4.60 2.95 0.82
CA TYR A 46 5.62 2.66 1.82
C TYR A 46 7.00 2.88 1.21
N ALA A 47 7.92 3.41 2.02
CA ALA A 47 9.31 3.58 1.65
C ALA A 47 10.23 3.24 2.83
N ILE A 48 11.49 2.99 2.50
CA ILE A 48 12.58 2.85 3.44
C ILE A 48 13.84 3.40 2.78
N LEU A 49 14.61 4.19 3.52
CA LEU A 49 15.90 4.66 3.04
C LEU A 49 16.94 3.54 3.15
N ARG A 50 17.98 3.63 2.33
CA ARG A 50 19.08 2.65 2.35
C ARG A 50 19.73 2.54 3.73
N ASP A 51 19.89 3.65 4.43
CA ASP A 51 20.57 3.69 5.72
C ASP A 51 19.67 3.08 6.82
N GLU A 52 18.36 3.37 6.81
CA GLU A 52 17.35 2.71 7.66
C GLU A 52 17.30 1.19 7.45
N TRP A 53 17.46 0.72 6.21
CA TRP A 53 17.53 -0.71 5.92
C TRP A 53 18.81 -1.36 6.46
N ARG A 54 19.95 -0.66 6.41
CA ARG A 54 21.24 -1.18 6.89
C ARG A 54 21.30 -1.28 8.41
N GLU A 55 20.66 -0.34 9.12
CA GLU A 55 20.58 -0.33 10.58
C GLU A 55 19.69 -1.44 11.15
N ASN A 56 18.75 -1.95 10.34
CA ASN A 56 17.81 -3.00 10.73
C ASN A 56 18.32 -4.45 10.47
N ARG A 57 19.62 -4.61 10.20
CA ARG A 57 20.21 -5.89 9.79
C ARG A 57 21.09 -6.53 10.86
#